data_AF-A0A7H8LUV9-F1
#
_entry.id   AF-A0A7H8LUV9-F1
#
_cell.length_a   1.000
_cell.length_b   1.000
_cell.length_c   1.000
_cell.angle_alpha   90.00
_cell.angle_beta   90.00
_cell.angle_gamma   90.00
#
_symmetry.space_group_name_H-M   'P 1'
#
loop_
_entity.id
_entity.type
_entity.pdbx_description
1 polymer ?
#
loop_
_entity_poly.entity_id
_entity_poly.type
_entity_poly.pdbx_seq_one_letter_code
_entity_poly.pdbx_strand_id
1 'polypeptide(L)'
;MAGLAALAAVAAAVAVVLAARLWWRARWAGQAGVPRRAPGAKGAPELQVTLGPRAYRWPFALAVAGPAVGLLICATTLPNGDAWESGAVTGPLVFYGGGGLLVGLAGAVWALTVHRTRLIVTISGDGIALRRRDGEATIPSAAVRAVGLTWPISDPVWTTWYDPAAAPGVDAVTAVGRRGAQEAAATLLRDRSLPAGWVEAVHAATFEILGGGWRVLDDRDREVPAPPPRALFEADRVLVDGEGRYRNERGGALLAQACGPLAKRSTGGASFWGANPNKKRRSITLRDPHARTLLLVNRSSRTLGKERVTVLDAGGNRLGELSGRGEMSLRSAGGAPLGTVRRDGGRHVVLDTAGREAASLRTKSKADNSRMWLEFAPDCPEPLRPLVLALPIAVRLTRQV
;
A
#
# COMPACT_ATOMS: atom_id res chain seq x y z
N MET A 1 26.00 30.44 -25.77
CA MET A 1 26.65 29.29 -25.06
C MET A 1 26.01 28.96 -23.71
N ALA A 2 25.47 29.91 -22.95
CA ALA A 2 24.86 29.66 -21.62
C ALA A 2 23.69 28.64 -21.63
N GLY A 3 22.88 28.60 -22.69
CA GLY A 3 21.76 27.65 -22.79
C GLY A 3 22.19 26.18 -22.88
N LEU A 4 23.36 25.88 -23.45
CA LEU A 4 23.91 24.52 -23.56
C LEU A 4 24.45 24.00 -22.22
N ALA A 5 25.09 24.87 -21.43
CA ALA A 5 25.59 24.52 -20.10
C ALA A 5 24.47 24.24 -19.10
N ALA A 6 23.38 25.04 -19.13
CA ALA A 6 22.20 24.79 -18.31
C ALA A 6 21.50 23.48 -18.69
N LEU A 7 21.35 23.20 -20.00
CA LEU A 7 20.81 21.92 -20.49
C LEU A 7 21.67 20.72 -20.08
N ALA A 8 23.00 20.85 -20.14
CA ALA A 8 23.92 19.81 -19.71
C ALA A 8 23.85 19.54 -18.19
N ALA A 9 23.71 20.59 -17.37
CA ALA A 9 23.53 20.45 -15.92
C ALA A 9 22.20 19.80 -15.56
N VAL A 10 21.11 20.16 -16.24
CA VAL A 10 19.79 19.51 -16.09
C VAL A 10 19.87 18.03 -16.49
N ALA A 11 20.50 17.73 -17.64
CA ALA A 11 20.68 16.36 -18.11
C ALA A 11 21.53 15.53 -17.15
N ALA A 12 22.61 16.08 -16.60
CA ALA A 12 23.45 15.42 -15.61
C ALA A 12 22.70 15.17 -14.29
N ALA A 13 21.92 16.13 -13.79
CA ALA A 13 21.09 15.95 -12.60
C ALA A 13 20.03 14.85 -12.82
N VAL A 14 19.36 14.85 -13.97
CA VAL A 14 18.39 13.80 -14.34
C VAL A 14 19.09 12.44 -14.47
N ALA A 15 20.27 12.37 -15.08
CA ALA A 15 21.05 11.15 -15.22
C ALA A 15 21.49 10.60 -13.86
N VAL A 16 21.94 11.44 -12.93
CA VAL A 16 22.30 11.03 -11.56
C VAL A 16 21.08 10.52 -10.80
N VAL A 17 19.93 11.19 -10.92
CA VAL A 17 18.67 10.73 -10.29
C VAL A 17 18.24 9.37 -10.86
N LEU A 18 18.36 9.17 -12.17
CA LEU A 18 18.04 7.91 -12.85
C LEU A 18 19.03 6.80 -12.48
N ALA A 19 20.33 7.08 -12.48
CA ALA A 19 21.39 6.15 -12.10
C ALA A 19 21.26 5.73 -10.63
N ALA A 20 21.02 6.67 -9.72
CA ALA A 20 20.77 6.38 -8.31
C ALA A 20 19.50 5.52 -8.15
N ARG A 21 18.43 5.82 -8.88
CA ARG A 21 17.18 5.03 -8.86
C ARG A 21 17.38 3.62 -9.42
N LEU A 22 18.17 3.47 -10.48
CA LEU A 22 18.52 2.17 -11.07
C LEU A 22 19.41 1.35 -10.15
N TRP A 23 20.45 1.98 -9.56
CA TRP A 23 21.31 1.35 -8.56
C TRP A 23 20.53 0.93 -7.31
N TRP A 24 19.64 1.79 -6.81
CA TRP A 24 18.74 1.47 -5.70
C TRP A 24 17.84 0.27 -6.04
N ARG A 25 17.25 0.26 -7.24
CA ARG A 25 16.46 -0.89 -7.71
C ARG A 25 17.31 -2.14 -7.81
N ALA A 26 18.51 -2.10 -8.39
CA ALA A 26 19.37 -3.28 -8.53
C ALA A 26 19.84 -3.82 -7.16
N ARG A 27 20.32 -2.94 -6.28
CA ARG A 27 20.83 -3.28 -4.94
C ARG A 27 19.75 -3.91 -4.06
N TRP A 28 18.53 -3.38 -4.09
CA TRP A 28 17.46 -3.80 -3.19
C TRP A 28 16.45 -4.77 -3.81
N ALA A 29 16.35 -4.84 -5.15
CA ALA A 29 15.67 -5.96 -5.81
C ALA A 29 16.44 -7.27 -5.61
N GLY A 30 17.78 -7.22 -5.52
CA GLY A 30 18.61 -8.40 -5.24
C GLY A 30 18.78 -8.76 -3.76
N GLN A 31 18.42 -7.88 -2.82
CA GLN A 31 18.51 -8.15 -1.37
C GLN A 31 17.19 -8.50 -0.70
N ALA A 32 16.06 -8.36 -1.40
CA ALA A 32 14.77 -8.81 -0.92
C ALA A 32 14.53 -10.25 -1.40
N GLY A 33 15.01 -11.25 -0.64
CA GLY A 33 14.56 -12.63 -0.81
C GLY A 33 15.53 -13.59 -1.47
N VAL A 34 16.80 -13.59 -1.06
CA VAL A 34 17.54 -14.87 -1.10
C VAL A 34 17.38 -15.49 0.29
N PRO A 35 16.89 -16.73 0.42
CA PRO A 35 17.11 -17.50 1.65
C PRO A 35 18.63 -17.55 1.88
N ARG A 36 19.14 -16.63 2.70
CA ARG A 36 20.54 -16.65 3.08
C ARG A 36 20.63 -17.64 4.22
N ARG A 37 21.33 -18.75 4.01
CA ARG A 37 21.99 -19.42 5.13
C ARG A 37 22.80 -18.35 5.85
N ALA A 38 22.49 -18.08 7.11
CA ALA A 38 23.33 -17.24 7.94
C ALA A 38 24.78 -17.75 7.85
N PRO A 39 25.79 -16.88 7.71
CA PRO A 39 27.17 -17.32 7.75
C PRO A 39 27.44 -17.97 9.11
N GLY A 40 27.53 -19.32 9.13
CA GLY A 40 27.79 -20.12 10.32
C GLY A 40 26.72 -21.14 10.73
N ALA A 41 25.51 -21.14 10.14
CA ALA A 41 24.44 -22.05 10.56
C ALA A 41 24.53 -23.43 9.86
N LYS A 42 25.00 -24.45 10.57
CA LYS A 42 24.65 -25.86 10.31
C LYS A 42 23.28 -26.09 10.96
N GLY A 43 22.18 -26.08 10.20
CA GLY A 43 20.83 -26.23 10.74
C GLY A 43 19.74 -26.05 9.68
N ALA A 44 18.51 -26.44 10.01
CA ALA A 44 17.28 -26.49 9.19
C ALA A 44 16.97 -25.22 8.37
N PRO A 45 16.08 -25.27 7.35
CA PRO A 45 15.69 -24.07 6.60
C PRO A 45 15.13 -22.97 7.53
N GLU A 46 15.65 -21.76 7.39
CA GLU A 46 15.21 -20.56 8.11
C GLU A 46 14.62 -19.53 7.14
N LEU A 47 13.51 -18.89 7.52
CA LEU A 47 12.95 -17.75 6.80
C LEU A 47 13.22 -16.45 7.55
N GLN A 48 14.05 -15.58 6.98
CA GLN A 48 14.30 -14.24 7.50
C GLN A 48 13.50 -13.19 6.72
N VAL A 49 12.65 -12.44 7.42
CA VAL A 49 11.76 -11.42 6.90
C VAL A 49 12.13 -10.05 7.48
N THR A 50 12.18 -9.02 6.63
CA THR A 50 12.42 -7.62 7.03
C THR A 50 11.65 -6.67 6.10
N LEU A 51 11.63 -5.38 6.45
CA LEU A 51 11.14 -4.31 5.58
C LEU A 51 11.74 -4.40 4.17
N GLY A 52 10.87 -4.36 3.17
CA GLY A 52 11.21 -4.33 1.77
C GLY A 52 11.55 -2.93 1.23
N PRO A 53 11.86 -2.82 -0.07
CA PRO A 53 12.34 -1.58 -0.70
C PRO A 53 11.37 -0.39 -0.57
N ARG A 54 10.06 -0.66 -0.41
CA ARG A 54 9.03 0.37 -0.27
C ARG A 54 9.20 1.21 1.00
N ALA A 55 9.77 0.65 2.07
CA ALA A 55 10.01 1.37 3.32
C ALA A 55 11.03 2.50 3.16
N TYR A 56 11.95 2.36 2.20
CA TYR A 56 13.06 3.30 1.96
C TYR A 56 12.80 4.27 0.80
N ARG A 57 11.66 4.14 0.11
CA ARG A 57 11.35 4.95 -1.09
C ARG A 57 11.41 6.45 -0.82
N TRP A 58 10.87 6.91 0.31
CA TRP A 58 10.85 8.34 0.67
C TRP A 58 12.19 8.85 1.18
N PRO A 59 12.87 8.17 2.13
CA PRO A 59 14.24 8.52 2.50
C PRO A 59 15.15 8.67 1.28
N PHE A 60 15.08 7.70 0.36
CA PHE A 60 15.86 7.72 -0.88
C PHE A 60 15.43 8.86 -1.82
N ALA A 61 14.13 9.08 -1.99
CA ALA A 61 13.64 10.19 -2.81
C ALA A 61 14.12 11.55 -2.30
N LEU A 62 14.16 11.77 -0.98
CA LEU A 62 14.71 13.00 -0.39
C LEU A 62 16.23 13.10 -0.57
N ALA A 63 16.95 12.01 -0.33
CA ALA A 63 18.40 11.93 -0.50
C ALA A 63 18.86 12.32 -1.91
N VAL A 64 18.07 11.97 -2.93
CA VAL A 64 18.38 12.23 -4.33
C VAL A 64 17.75 13.53 -4.85
N ALA A 65 16.48 13.78 -4.54
CA ALA A 65 15.76 14.95 -5.07
C ALA A 65 16.22 16.26 -4.43
N GLY A 66 16.60 16.26 -3.15
CA GLY A 66 17.08 17.46 -2.46
C GLY A 66 18.30 18.08 -3.18
N PRO A 67 19.41 17.33 -3.33
CA PRO A 67 20.59 17.81 -4.04
C PRO A 67 20.32 18.14 -5.51
N ALA A 68 19.51 17.34 -6.21
CA ALA A 68 19.19 17.58 -7.61
C ALA A 68 18.39 18.88 -7.82
N VAL A 69 17.41 19.16 -6.94
CA VAL A 69 16.65 20.43 -6.97
C VAL A 69 17.53 21.60 -6.57
N GLY A 70 18.40 21.45 -5.56
CA GLY A 70 19.38 22.47 -5.19
C GLY A 70 20.30 22.83 -6.37
N LEU A 71 20.88 21.81 -7.02
CA LEU A 71 21.71 21.97 -8.21
C LEU A 71 20.96 22.63 -9.37
N LEU A 72 19.70 22.22 -9.61
CA LEU A 72 18.87 22.80 -10.66
C LEU A 72 18.59 24.28 -10.40
N ILE A 73 18.21 24.65 -9.18
CA ILE A 73 17.96 26.04 -8.81
C ILE A 73 19.24 26.86 -8.99
N CYS A 74 20.37 26.39 -8.44
CA CYS A 74 21.67 27.04 -8.62
C CYS A 74 22.02 27.23 -10.11
N ALA A 75 21.84 26.20 -10.94
CA ALA A 75 22.09 26.26 -12.39
C ALA A 75 21.19 27.28 -13.11
N THR A 76 19.93 27.42 -12.70
CA THR A 76 18.99 28.38 -13.30
C THR A 76 19.14 29.81 -12.77
N THR A 77 19.74 29.99 -11.60
CA THR A 77 19.98 31.31 -10.98
C THR A 77 21.36 31.89 -11.28
N LEU A 78 22.26 31.13 -11.92
CA LEU A 78 23.56 31.61 -12.35
C LEU A 78 23.40 32.60 -13.52
N PRO A 79 23.79 33.88 -13.36
CA PRO A 79 23.79 34.83 -14.47
C PRO A 79 24.92 34.49 -15.47
N ASN A 80 24.87 35.09 -16.67
CA ASN A 80 25.98 35.07 -17.63
C ASN A 80 27.29 35.51 -16.95
N GLY A 81 28.44 35.07 -17.51
CA GLY A 81 29.77 35.04 -16.89
C GLY A 81 30.25 36.25 -16.07
N ASP A 82 29.69 37.44 -16.29
CA ASP A 82 30.07 38.69 -15.60
C ASP A 82 29.65 38.74 -14.12
N ALA A 83 28.75 37.86 -13.65
CA ALA A 83 28.31 37.86 -12.25
C ALA A 83 29.28 37.16 -11.27
N TRP A 84 30.23 36.37 -11.78
CA TRP A 84 31.22 35.70 -10.92
C TRP A 84 32.22 36.68 -10.30
N GLU A 85 32.49 37.82 -10.95
CA GLU A 85 33.42 38.84 -10.47
C GLU A 85 32.85 39.73 -9.35
N SER A 86 31.52 39.81 -9.20
CA SER A 86 30.85 40.72 -8.25
C SER A 86 30.47 40.07 -6.90
N GLY A 87 30.79 38.79 -6.68
CA GLY A 87 30.43 38.08 -5.45
C GLY A 87 28.92 37.89 -5.24
N ALA A 88 28.06 38.27 -6.20
CA ALA A 88 26.61 38.15 -6.11
C ALA A 88 26.10 36.68 -6.23
N VAL A 89 26.97 35.75 -6.66
CA VAL A 89 26.65 34.35 -6.92
C VAL A 89 26.70 33.48 -5.64
N THR A 90 27.39 33.91 -4.58
CA THR A 90 27.52 33.13 -3.33
C THR A 90 26.20 33.00 -2.56
N GLY A 91 25.35 34.03 -2.55
CA GLY A 91 24.07 34.00 -1.82
C GLY A 91 23.12 32.88 -2.27
N PRO A 92 22.74 32.82 -3.56
CA PRO A 92 21.87 31.76 -4.09
C PRO A 92 22.51 30.37 -4.01
N LEU A 93 23.83 30.26 -4.21
CA LEU A 93 24.55 28.99 -4.19
C LEU A 93 24.62 28.40 -2.78
N VAL A 94 24.88 29.22 -1.76
CA VAL A 94 24.88 28.81 -0.35
C VAL A 94 23.46 28.50 0.12
N PHE A 95 22.47 29.33 -0.22
CA PHE A 95 21.11 29.16 0.28
C PHE A 95 20.38 27.96 -0.37
N TYR A 96 20.36 27.88 -1.71
CA TYR A 96 19.65 26.82 -2.43
C TYR A 96 20.46 25.54 -2.57
N GLY A 97 21.78 25.65 -2.79
CA GLY A 97 22.68 24.50 -2.82
C GLY A 97 22.84 23.87 -1.43
N GLY A 98 23.06 24.69 -0.41
CA GLY A 98 23.10 24.26 0.99
C GLY A 98 21.77 23.67 1.46
N GLY A 99 20.64 24.31 1.13
CA GLY A 99 19.31 23.79 1.42
C GLY A 99 19.03 22.43 0.77
N GLY A 100 19.39 22.25 -0.50
CA GLY A 100 19.28 20.98 -1.20
C GLY A 100 20.12 19.86 -0.57
N LEU A 101 21.35 20.19 -0.15
CA LEU A 101 22.24 19.28 0.58
C LEU A 101 21.67 18.87 1.95
N LEU A 102 21.10 19.82 2.71
CA LEU A 102 20.46 19.52 4.01
C LEU A 102 19.25 18.59 3.86
N VAL A 103 18.41 18.81 2.84
CA VAL A 103 17.30 17.89 2.53
C VAL A 103 17.83 16.51 2.15
N GLY A 104 18.91 16.45 1.37
CA GLY A 104 19.58 15.21 1.02
C GLY A 104 20.08 14.44 2.25
N LEU A 105 20.76 15.16 3.15
CA LEU A 105 21.30 14.62 4.40
C LEU A 105 20.18 14.16 5.34
N ALA A 106 19.09 14.92 5.47
CA ALA A 106 17.91 14.50 6.22
C ALA A 106 17.32 13.19 5.67
N GLY A 107 17.28 13.02 4.34
CA GLY A 107 16.88 11.77 3.68
C GLY A 107 17.81 10.60 4.03
N ALA A 108 19.14 10.83 4.04
CA ALA A 108 20.13 9.83 4.41
C ALA A 108 20.05 9.42 5.90
N VAL A 109 19.93 10.40 6.80
CA VAL A 109 19.72 10.17 8.24
C VAL A 109 18.44 9.37 8.45
N TRP A 110 17.35 9.72 7.76
CA TRP A 110 16.10 8.96 7.84
C TRP A 110 16.26 7.51 7.36
N ALA A 111 16.97 7.28 6.25
CA ALA A 111 17.24 5.93 5.75
C ALA A 111 18.05 5.10 6.76
N LEU A 112 19.07 5.71 7.38
CA LEU A 112 19.88 5.08 8.42
C LEU A 112 19.04 4.74 9.65
N THR A 113 18.18 5.66 10.09
CA THR A 113 17.25 5.43 11.21
C THR A 113 16.31 4.26 10.91
N VAL A 114 15.71 4.20 9.71
CA VAL A 114 14.88 3.05 9.29
C VAL A 114 15.70 1.76 9.29
N HIS A 115 16.94 1.79 8.80
CA HIS A 115 17.80 0.61 8.77
C HIS A 115 18.19 0.11 10.17
N ARG A 116 18.48 1.01 11.12
CA ARG A 116 18.84 0.63 12.50
C ARG A 116 17.65 0.20 13.35
N THR A 117 16.47 0.76 13.10
CA THR A 117 15.26 0.50 13.90
C THR A 117 14.29 -0.49 13.26
N ARG A 118 14.67 -1.10 12.13
CA ARG A 118 13.86 -2.13 11.48
C ARG A 118 13.73 -3.37 12.35
N LEU A 119 12.55 -3.95 12.32
CA LEU A 119 12.30 -5.27 12.86
C LEU A 119 12.75 -6.32 11.84
N ILE A 120 13.61 -7.23 12.28
CA ILE A 120 13.99 -8.44 11.55
C ILE A 120 13.29 -9.59 12.26
N VAL A 121 12.53 -10.38 11.51
CA VAL A 121 11.84 -11.56 12.01
C VAL A 121 12.49 -12.78 11.38
N THR A 122 12.96 -13.71 12.18
CA THR A 122 13.51 -14.99 11.71
C THR A 122 12.60 -16.11 12.19
N ILE A 123 12.12 -16.93 11.27
CA ILE A 123 11.36 -18.14 11.54
C ILE A 123 12.30 -19.35 11.37
N SER A 124 12.43 -20.14 12.43
CA SER A 124 13.18 -21.40 12.45
C SER A 124 12.34 -22.48 13.12
N GLY A 125 12.79 -23.74 13.09
CA GLY A 125 12.11 -24.84 13.79
C GLY A 125 12.02 -24.64 15.30
N ASP A 126 12.94 -23.87 15.87
CA ASP A 126 12.98 -23.58 17.31
C ASP A 126 12.00 -22.46 17.71
N GLY A 127 11.50 -21.68 16.75
CA GLY A 127 10.54 -20.61 17.01
C GLY A 127 10.72 -19.36 16.15
N ILE A 128 10.32 -18.22 16.70
CA ILE A 128 10.37 -16.92 16.04
C ILE A 128 11.32 -15.99 16.80
N ALA A 129 12.43 -15.61 16.18
CA ALA A 129 13.33 -14.59 16.72
C ALA A 129 12.98 -13.21 16.17
N LEU A 130 12.85 -12.24 17.07
CA LEU A 130 12.56 -10.85 16.78
C LEU A 130 13.76 -10.01 17.16
N ARG A 131 14.32 -9.31 16.19
CA ARG A 131 15.47 -8.42 16.42
C ARG A 131 15.15 -7.01 15.98
N ARG A 132 15.42 -6.04 16.85
CA ARG A 132 15.27 -4.62 16.54
C ARG A 132 16.36 -3.83 17.24
N ARG A 133 17.17 -3.12 16.46
CA ARG A 133 18.34 -2.39 16.95
C ARG A 133 19.26 -3.36 17.73
N ASP A 134 19.42 -3.13 19.03
CA ASP A 134 20.28 -3.89 19.96
C ASP A 134 19.45 -4.87 20.81
N GLY A 135 18.12 -4.87 20.66
CA GLY A 135 17.20 -5.77 21.35
C GLY A 135 16.90 -7.01 20.53
N GLU A 136 16.86 -8.15 21.22
CA GLU A 136 16.47 -9.44 20.68
C GLU A 136 15.51 -10.13 21.65
N ALA A 137 14.46 -10.72 21.10
CA ALA A 137 13.50 -11.53 21.84
C ALA A 137 13.15 -12.76 21.03
N THR A 138 13.02 -13.90 21.69
CA THR A 138 12.67 -15.17 21.05
C THR A 138 11.33 -15.66 21.57
N ILE A 139 10.51 -16.14 20.64
CA ILE A 139 9.25 -16.83 20.93
C ILE A 139 9.49 -18.29 20.58
N PRO A 140 9.67 -19.18 21.57
CA PRO A 140 9.86 -20.61 21.29
C PRO A 140 8.68 -21.18 20.50
N SER A 141 8.93 -22.16 19.63
CA SER A 141 7.88 -22.79 18.82
C SER A 141 6.73 -23.34 19.67
N ALA A 142 7.03 -23.92 20.84
CA ALA A 142 6.05 -24.38 21.82
C ALA A 142 5.17 -23.25 22.41
N ALA A 143 5.66 -22.01 22.40
CA ALA A 143 4.93 -20.83 22.86
C ALA A 143 4.09 -20.18 21.75
N VAL A 144 4.38 -20.49 20.48
CA VAL A 144 3.61 -19.96 19.33
C VAL A 144 2.26 -20.66 19.27
N ARG A 145 1.18 -19.89 19.43
CA ARG A 145 -0.19 -20.38 19.30
C ARG A 145 -0.67 -20.32 17.86
N ALA A 146 -0.32 -19.24 17.15
CA ALA A 146 -0.63 -19.05 15.76
C ALA A 146 0.21 -17.93 15.15
N VAL A 147 0.29 -17.92 13.82
CA VAL A 147 0.82 -16.82 13.02
C VAL A 147 -0.25 -16.41 12.01
N GLY A 148 -0.27 -15.15 11.58
CA GLY A 148 -1.13 -14.77 10.47
C GLY A 148 -1.38 -13.29 10.36
N LEU A 149 -2.61 -12.90 10.02
CA LEU A 149 -2.92 -11.52 9.64
C LEU A 149 -3.96 -10.92 10.57
N THR A 150 -3.69 -9.72 11.05
CA THR A 150 -4.70 -8.84 11.63
C THR A 150 -5.03 -7.76 10.62
N TRP A 151 -6.32 -7.54 10.34
CA TRP A 151 -6.80 -6.48 9.46
C TRP A 151 -7.14 -5.22 10.23
N PRO A 152 -6.23 -4.25 10.34
CA PRO A 152 -6.67 -2.89 10.64
C PRO A 152 -7.46 -2.36 9.44
N ILE A 153 -8.07 -1.19 9.61
CA ILE A 153 -8.78 -0.43 8.58
C ILE A 153 -7.83 0.11 7.48
N SER A 154 -6.72 -0.57 7.17
CA SER A 154 -5.73 -0.11 6.20
C SER A 154 -5.08 -1.28 5.46
N ASP A 155 -3.86 -1.64 5.84
CA ASP A 155 -3.11 -2.74 5.26
C ASP A 155 -3.06 -3.91 6.26
N PRO A 156 -3.13 -5.17 5.80
CA PRO A 156 -3.01 -6.31 6.69
C PRO A 156 -1.66 -6.28 7.39
N VAL A 157 -1.68 -6.67 8.67
CA VAL A 157 -0.51 -6.67 9.52
C VAL A 157 -0.21 -8.10 9.91
N TRP A 158 1.01 -8.53 9.62
CA TRP A 158 1.51 -9.81 10.08
C TRP A 158 1.60 -9.79 11.61
N THR A 159 1.02 -10.80 12.24
CA THR A 159 0.88 -10.92 13.69
C THR A 159 1.23 -12.35 14.11
N THR A 160 1.88 -12.46 15.28
CA THR A 160 2.11 -13.74 15.95
C THR A 160 1.37 -13.74 17.27
N TRP A 161 0.56 -14.76 17.52
CA TRP A 161 -0.10 -15.02 18.80
C TRP A 161 0.72 -16.04 19.59
N TYR A 162 1.04 -15.72 20.83
CA TYR A 162 1.96 -16.51 21.65
C TYR A 162 1.61 -16.46 23.13
N ASP A 163 2.17 -17.41 23.88
CA ASP A 163 2.10 -17.44 25.34
C ASP A 163 3.10 -16.43 25.94
N PRO A 164 2.64 -15.35 26.60
CA PRO A 164 3.52 -14.32 27.14
C PRO A 164 4.41 -14.81 28.29
N ALA A 165 4.03 -15.88 29.00
CA ALA A 165 4.85 -16.42 30.09
C ALA A 165 6.11 -17.12 29.57
N ALA A 166 6.03 -17.72 28.38
CA ALA A 166 7.12 -18.47 27.76
C ALA A 166 8.02 -17.63 26.84
N ALA A 167 7.65 -16.38 26.56
CA ALA A 167 8.42 -15.47 25.70
C ALA A 167 8.46 -14.04 26.28
N PRO A 168 9.20 -13.82 27.39
CA PRO A 168 9.38 -12.49 27.97
C PRO A 168 10.23 -11.58 27.06
N GLY A 169 10.01 -10.26 27.15
CA GLY A 169 10.83 -9.26 26.46
C GLY A 169 10.45 -8.96 25.00
N VAL A 170 9.41 -9.61 24.47
CA VAL A 170 8.88 -9.33 23.11
C VAL A 170 8.37 -7.90 22.96
N ASP A 171 7.83 -7.32 24.04
CA ASP A 171 7.34 -5.94 24.11
C ASP A 171 8.45 -4.88 24.03
N ALA A 172 9.69 -5.23 24.39
CA ALA A 172 10.86 -4.37 24.18
C ALA A 172 11.23 -4.23 22.70
N VAL A 173 10.89 -5.23 21.88
CA VAL A 173 11.27 -5.30 20.46
C VAL A 173 10.11 -4.82 19.56
N THR A 174 8.88 -5.18 19.89
CA THR A 174 7.71 -4.84 19.08
C THR A 174 6.46 -4.52 19.89
N ALA A 175 5.45 -3.95 19.24
CA ALA A 175 4.18 -3.65 19.87
C ALA A 175 3.42 -4.96 20.18
N VAL A 176 3.06 -5.14 21.45
CA VAL A 176 2.31 -6.30 21.95
C VAL A 176 0.93 -5.86 22.44
N GLY A 177 -0.11 -6.49 21.91
CA GLY A 177 -1.46 -6.43 22.48
C GLY A 177 -1.70 -7.66 23.35
N ARG A 178 -2.26 -7.51 24.55
CA ARG A 178 -2.66 -8.66 25.38
C ARG A 178 -4.10 -9.06 25.07
N ARG A 179 -4.32 -10.36 24.88
CA ARG A 179 -5.63 -10.95 24.62
C ARG A 179 -5.95 -11.91 25.77
N GLY A 180 -6.50 -11.35 26.84
CA GLY A 180 -6.67 -12.07 28.10
C GLY A 180 -5.33 -12.34 28.82
N ALA A 181 -5.35 -13.28 29.77
CA ALA A 181 -4.18 -13.58 30.60
C ALA A 181 -3.18 -14.55 29.94
N GLN A 182 -3.63 -15.36 28.96
CA GLN A 182 -2.87 -16.50 28.42
C GLN A 182 -2.36 -16.31 26.98
N GLU A 183 -2.78 -15.25 26.29
CA GLU A 183 -2.38 -15.01 24.89
C GLU A 183 -1.97 -13.55 24.70
N ALA A 184 -0.83 -13.35 24.04
CA ALA A 184 -0.34 -12.05 23.61
C ALA A 184 -0.17 -12.05 22.09
N ALA A 185 -0.39 -10.90 21.47
CA ALA A 185 -0.29 -10.69 20.03
C ALA A 185 0.86 -9.72 19.73
N ALA A 186 1.93 -10.22 19.13
CA ALA A 186 3.05 -9.41 18.66
C ALA A 186 2.75 -8.89 17.25
N THR A 187 2.72 -7.57 17.10
CA THR A 187 2.58 -6.91 15.80
C THR A 187 3.92 -6.94 15.08
N LEU A 188 4.02 -7.55 13.90
CA LEU A 188 5.28 -7.66 13.19
C LEU A 188 5.39 -6.62 12.08
N LEU A 189 5.16 -7.02 10.83
CA LEU A 189 5.33 -6.17 9.65
C LEU A 189 4.00 -5.95 8.95
N ARG A 190 3.83 -4.75 8.36
CA ARG A 190 2.68 -4.49 7.50
C ARG A 190 2.94 -5.06 6.13
N ASP A 191 1.96 -5.70 5.50
CA ASP A 191 2.14 -6.27 4.16
C ASP A 191 2.66 -5.24 3.15
N ARG A 192 2.12 -4.01 3.17
CA ARG A 192 2.60 -2.95 2.27
C ARG A 192 4.10 -2.63 2.36
N SER A 193 4.71 -2.97 3.50
CA SER A 193 6.12 -2.78 3.77
C SER A 193 6.95 -4.00 3.42
N LEU A 194 6.31 -5.15 3.19
CA LEU A 194 6.93 -6.36 2.68
C LEU A 194 7.05 -6.30 1.15
N PRO A 195 8.00 -7.02 0.56
CA PRO A 195 7.99 -7.31 -0.86
C PRO A 195 6.80 -8.20 -1.24
N ALA A 196 6.43 -8.24 -2.53
CA ALA A 196 5.34 -9.10 -3.00
C ALA A 196 5.68 -10.58 -2.82
N GLY A 197 4.70 -11.43 -2.50
CA GLY A 197 4.88 -12.87 -2.30
C GLY A 197 5.34 -13.29 -0.89
N TRP A 198 5.60 -12.33 0.01
CA TRP A 198 6.16 -12.64 1.32
C TRP A 198 5.14 -13.12 2.34
N VAL A 199 3.88 -12.69 2.24
CA VAL A 199 2.84 -13.22 3.13
C VAL A 199 2.61 -14.70 2.81
N GLU A 200 2.65 -15.07 1.53
CA GLU A 200 2.59 -16.45 1.07
C GLU A 200 3.79 -17.27 1.54
N ALA A 201 5.00 -16.70 1.50
CA ALA A 201 6.20 -17.35 2.03
C ALA A 201 6.16 -17.54 3.56
N VAL A 202 5.64 -16.54 4.29
CA VAL A 202 5.44 -16.63 5.76
C VAL A 202 4.36 -17.66 6.10
N HIS A 203 3.28 -17.70 5.33
CA HIS A 203 2.25 -18.71 5.45
C HIS A 203 2.86 -20.11 5.27
N ALA A 204 3.59 -20.36 4.18
CA ALA A 204 4.29 -21.62 3.96
C ALA A 204 5.25 -21.99 5.10
N ALA A 205 6.11 -21.05 5.53
CA ALA A 205 7.04 -21.26 6.65
C ALA A 205 6.33 -21.53 7.98
N THR A 206 5.14 -20.96 8.21
CA THR A 206 4.35 -21.24 9.40
C THR A 206 3.95 -22.71 9.47
N PHE A 207 3.53 -23.29 8.35
CA PHE A 207 3.16 -24.71 8.29
C PHE A 207 4.38 -25.63 8.22
N GLU A 208 5.34 -25.33 7.35
CA GLU A 208 6.46 -26.22 7.02
C GLU A 208 7.59 -26.19 8.05
N ILE A 209 7.86 -25.03 8.67
CA ILE A 209 8.98 -24.83 9.59
C ILE A 209 8.50 -24.83 11.04
N LEU A 210 7.48 -24.04 11.36
CA LEU A 210 6.98 -23.91 12.75
C LEU A 210 5.98 -25.00 13.15
N GLY A 211 5.34 -25.68 12.19
CA GLY A 211 4.22 -26.58 12.46
C GLY A 211 3.01 -25.90 13.10
N GLY A 212 2.88 -24.57 12.93
CA GLY A 212 1.87 -23.74 13.59
C GLY A 212 0.61 -23.53 12.76
N GLY A 213 -0.44 -23.02 13.41
CA GLY A 213 -1.69 -22.64 12.74
C GLY A 213 -1.63 -21.25 12.11
N TRP A 214 -2.30 -21.07 10.96
CA TRP A 214 -2.53 -19.77 10.34
C TRP A 214 -3.87 -19.17 10.77
N ARG A 215 -3.88 -17.95 11.31
CA ARG A 215 -5.10 -17.25 11.73
C ARG A 215 -5.25 -15.89 11.04
N VAL A 216 -6.48 -15.54 10.69
CA VAL A 216 -6.81 -14.22 10.14
C VAL A 216 -7.86 -13.57 11.02
N LEU A 217 -7.56 -12.41 11.59
CA LEU A 217 -8.50 -11.62 12.38
C LEU A 217 -8.96 -10.38 11.61
N ASP A 218 -10.26 -10.10 11.64
CA ASP A 218 -10.77 -8.80 11.23
C ASP A 218 -10.47 -7.72 12.29
N ASP A 219 -10.87 -6.49 12.00
CA ASP A 219 -10.72 -5.33 12.88
C ASP A 219 -11.52 -5.42 14.19
N ARG A 220 -12.43 -6.39 14.30
CA ARG A 220 -13.21 -6.69 15.50
C ARG A 220 -12.60 -7.87 16.26
N ASP A 221 -11.36 -8.22 15.94
CA ASP A 221 -10.63 -9.37 16.44
C ASP A 221 -11.36 -10.70 16.19
N ARG A 222 -12.25 -10.78 15.19
CA ARG A 222 -12.96 -12.02 14.86
C ARG A 222 -12.19 -12.80 13.83
N GLU A 223 -12.09 -14.10 14.04
CA GLU A 223 -11.45 -14.98 13.07
C GLU A 223 -12.29 -15.08 11.79
N VAL A 224 -11.62 -14.93 10.64
CA VAL A 224 -12.25 -14.91 9.33
C VAL A 224 -11.75 -16.10 8.52
N PRO A 225 -12.65 -17.03 8.11
CA PRO A 225 -12.26 -18.14 7.26
C PRO A 225 -11.86 -17.63 5.86
N ALA A 226 -11.05 -18.43 5.16
CA ALA A 226 -10.71 -18.13 3.77
C ALA A 226 -11.99 -18.18 2.90
N PRO A 227 -12.35 -17.08 2.22
CA PRO A 227 -13.46 -17.14 1.27
C PRO A 227 -13.04 -17.96 0.03
N PRO A 228 -14.02 -18.54 -0.70
CA PRO A 228 -13.74 -19.13 -2.01
C PRO A 228 -13.02 -18.16 -2.95
N PRO A 229 -12.14 -18.63 -3.86
CA PRO A 229 -11.29 -17.77 -4.71
C PRO A 229 -12.01 -16.72 -5.56
N ARG A 230 -13.31 -16.88 -5.81
CA ARG A 230 -14.16 -15.96 -6.57
C ARG A 230 -15.36 -15.44 -5.77
N ALA A 231 -15.39 -15.61 -4.46
CA ALA A 231 -16.55 -15.27 -3.63
C ALA A 231 -17.04 -13.82 -3.80
N LEU A 232 -16.14 -12.86 -3.99
CA LEU A 232 -16.50 -11.47 -4.29
C LEU A 232 -17.14 -11.32 -5.68
N PHE A 233 -16.61 -12.03 -6.67
CA PHE A 233 -17.08 -12.01 -8.06
C PHE A 233 -18.30 -12.91 -8.30
N GLU A 234 -18.70 -13.72 -7.32
CA GLU A 234 -19.89 -14.58 -7.39
C GLU A 234 -21.04 -14.02 -6.55
N ALA A 235 -20.75 -13.13 -5.59
CA ALA A 235 -21.77 -12.53 -4.74
C ALA A 235 -22.78 -11.68 -5.54
N ASP A 236 -24.06 -12.02 -5.42
CA ASP A 236 -25.16 -11.29 -6.05
C ASP A 236 -25.43 -9.96 -5.38
N ARG A 237 -25.22 -9.85 -4.07
CA ARG A 237 -25.23 -8.57 -3.37
C ARG A 237 -24.08 -8.43 -2.38
N VAL A 238 -23.53 -7.23 -2.36
CA VAL A 238 -22.36 -6.88 -1.58
C VAL A 238 -22.63 -5.59 -0.81
N LEU A 239 -22.50 -5.66 0.51
CA LEU A 239 -22.51 -4.52 1.40
C LEU A 239 -21.10 -3.93 1.48
N VAL A 240 -20.96 -2.65 1.10
CA VAL A 240 -19.72 -1.89 1.22
C VAL A 240 -19.83 -0.85 2.33
N ASP A 241 -19.11 -1.05 3.43
CA ASP A 241 -19.12 -0.09 4.55
C ASP A 241 -18.22 1.11 4.30
N GLY A 242 -18.36 2.17 5.12
CA GLY A 242 -17.62 3.44 4.97
C GLY A 242 -16.09 3.28 4.96
N GLU A 243 -15.60 2.17 5.46
CA GLU A 243 -14.18 1.85 5.59
C GLU A 243 -13.64 1.04 4.41
N GLY A 244 -14.51 0.61 3.49
CA GLY A 244 -14.13 -0.08 2.27
C GLY A 244 -14.13 -1.60 2.41
N ARG A 245 -14.90 -2.15 3.36
CA ARG A 245 -15.09 -3.60 3.49
C ARG A 245 -16.27 -4.05 2.66
N TYR A 246 -16.07 -5.11 1.91
CA TYR A 246 -17.04 -5.76 1.06
C TYR A 246 -17.50 -7.02 1.79
N ARG A 247 -18.77 -7.05 2.20
CA ARG A 247 -19.39 -8.17 2.92
C ARG A 247 -20.57 -8.71 2.13
N ASN A 248 -20.90 -9.98 2.31
CA ASN A 248 -22.08 -10.60 1.66
C ASN A 248 -23.42 -10.00 2.14
N GLU A 249 -24.52 -10.41 1.50
CA GLU A 249 -25.91 -9.90 1.60
C GLU A 249 -26.46 -9.47 2.97
N ARG A 250 -25.98 -10.03 4.09
CA ARG A 250 -26.43 -9.64 5.45
C ARG A 250 -25.32 -8.99 6.30
N GLY A 251 -24.22 -8.57 5.68
CA GLY A 251 -23.03 -8.08 6.36
C GLY A 251 -22.24 -9.16 7.11
N GLY A 252 -22.46 -10.43 6.76
CA GLY A 252 -21.91 -11.60 7.45
C GLY A 252 -20.42 -11.79 7.20
N ALA A 253 -20.08 -12.49 6.12
CA ALA A 253 -18.70 -12.84 5.80
C ALA A 253 -17.98 -11.67 5.11
N LEU A 254 -16.72 -11.42 5.50
CA LEU A 254 -15.84 -10.49 4.82
C LEU A 254 -15.36 -11.13 3.51
N LEU A 255 -15.73 -10.54 2.38
CA LEU A 255 -15.35 -11.01 1.04
C LEU A 255 -14.09 -10.30 0.55
N ALA A 256 -14.00 -8.99 0.81
CA ALA A 256 -12.83 -8.21 0.47
C ALA A 256 -12.68 -6.94 1.31
N GLN A 257 -11.49 -6.35 1.29
CA GLN A 257 -11.18 -5.08 1.92
C GLN A 257 -10.36 -4.20 0.96
N ALA A 258 -10.79 -2.96 0.80
CA ALA A 258 -10.10 -1.97 0.01
C ALA A 258 -8.92 -1.37 0.81
N CYS A 259 -7.71 -1.65 0.36
CA CYS A 259 -6.45 -1.21 0.93
C CYS A 259 -5.93 0.02 0.17
N GLY A 260 -5.78 1.14 0.86
CA GLY A 260 -5.31 2.39 0.25
C GLY A 260 -6.06 3.60 0.81
N PRO A 261 -5.71 4.82 0.39
CA PRO A 261 -6.39 6.01 0.88
C PRO A 261 -7.77 6.17 0.21
N LEU A 262 -8.77 5.46 0.73
CA LEU A 262 -10.16 5.90 0.68
C LEU A 262 -10.22 7.17 1.54
N ALA A 263 -10.50 8.35 0.97
CA ALA A 263 -10.07 9.59 1.60
C ALA A 263 -10.73 9.94 2.97
N LYS A 264 -10.02 10.81 3.71
CA LYS A 264 -10.33 11.45 5.02
C LYS A 264 -10.57 10.50 6.21
N ARG A 265 -9.48 10.15 6.90
CA ARG A 265 -9.53 9.91 8.36
C ARG A 265 -9.88 11.25 9.05
N SER A 266 -11.07 11.36 9.62
CA SER A 266 -11.27 12.04 10.92
C SER A 266 -11.33 10.91 11.95
N THR A 267 -10.58 10.86 13.04
CA THR A 267 -10.25 11.88 14.05
C THR A 267 -8.93 11.47 14.74
N GLY A 268 -8.11 12.46 15.13
CA GLY A 268 -6.90 12.24 15.95
C GLY A 268 -5.66 12.98 15.43
N GLY A 269 -5.40 14.17 15.98
CA GLY A 269 -4.12 14.88 15.91
C GLY A 269 -3.71 15.39 14.52
N ALA A 270 -4.20 16.57 14.13
CA ALA A 270 -3.62 17.32 13.03
C ALA A 270 -2.23 17.84 13.46
N SER A 271 -1.14 17.16 13.07
CA SER A 271 0.18 17.79 13.14
C SER A 271 0.30 18.78 11.98
N PHE A 272 0.65 20.02 12.30
CA PHE A 272 0.82 21.14 11.37
C PHE A 272 1.90 20.87 10.30
N TRP A 273 2.78 19.90 10.54
CA TRP A 273 3.82 19.42 9.61
C TRP A 273 3.46 18.10 8.89
N GLY A 274 2.30 17.52 9.20
CA GLY A 274 1.83 16.24 8.66
C GLY A 274 1.21 16.39 7.27
N ALA A 275 1.98 16.84 6.28
CA ALA A 275 1.60 16.66 4.89
C ALA A 275 1.52 15.14 4.63
N ASN A 276 0.33 14.56 4.78
CA ASN A 276 0.11 13.13 4.65
C ASN A 276 0.73 12.64 3.32
N PRO A 277 1.84 11.88 3.34
CA PRO A 277 2.53 11.45 2.12
C PRO A 277 1.66 10.51 1.27
N ASN A 278 0.50 10.09 1.79
CA ASN A 278 -0.51 9.32 1.08
C ASN A 278 -1.62 10.14 0.42
N LYS A 279 -1.69 11.48 0.62
CA LYS A 279 -2.72 12.36 0.02
C LYS A 279 -2.69 12.38 -1.52
N LYS A 280 -1.57 11.94 -2.13
CA LYS A 280 -1.36 11.86 -3.59
C LYS A 280 -1.39 10.43 -4.18
N ARG A 281 -1.63 9.39 -3.37
CA ARG A 281 -1.64 8.01 -3.90
C ARG A 281 -2.93 7.77 -4.69
N ARG A 282 -2.76 7.20 -5.87
CA ARG A 282 -3.81 7.00 -6.87
C ARG A 282 -4.36 5.58 -6.91
N SER A 283 -3.75 4.63 -6.21
CA SER A 283 -4.09 3.21 -6.28
C SER A 283 -4.78 2.74 -5.00
N ILE A 284 -5.91 2.05 -5.15
CA ILE A 284 -6.59 1.29 -4.09
C ILE A 284 -6.57 -0.18 -4.51
N THR A 285 -6.11 -1.05 -3.63
CA THR A 285 -6.03 -2.49 -3.88
C THR A 285 -7.16 -3.18 -3.13
N LEU A 286 -8.05 -3.85 -3.84
CA LEU A 286 -9.07 -4.69 -3.24
C LEU A 286 -8.48 -6.08 -2.99
N ARG A 287 -8.55 -6.55 -1.75
CA ARG A 287 -7.95 -7.83 -1.32
C ARG A 287 -8.96 -8.70 -0.62
N ASP A 288 -8.79 -10.01 -0.67
CA ASP A 288 -9.52 -10.92 0.21
C ASP A 288 -8.97 -10.85 1.66
N PRO A 289 -9.64 -11.48 2.65
CA PRO A 289 -9.16 -11.54 4.03
C PRO A 289 -7.80 -12.25 4.20
N HIS A 290 -7.34 -13.03 3.23
CA HIS A 290 -6.03 -13.70 3.29
C HIS A 290 -4.94 -12.90 2.57
N ALA A 291 -5.22 -11.61 2.34
CA ALA A 291 -4.36 -10.63 1.70
C ALA A 291 -4.05 -10.90 0.22
N ARG A 292 -4.75 -11.84 -0.42
CA ARG A 292 -4.67 -12.04 -1.86
C ARG A 292 -5.22 -10.82 -2.56
N THR A 293 -4.48 -10.32 -3.55
CA THR A 293 -4.96 -9.22 -4.37
C THR A 293 -6.05 -9.71 -5.32
N LEU A 294 -7.19 -9.02 -5.33
CA LEU A 294 -8.32 -9.29 -6.22
C LEU A 294 -8.37 -8.29 -7.37
N LEU A 295 -8.33 -6.99 -7.06
CA LEU A 295 -8.38 -5.89 -8.03
C LEU A 295 -7.43 -4.76 -7.64
N LEU A 296 -6.88 -4.06 -8.62
CA LEU A 296 -6.23 -2.77 -8.41
C LEU A 296 -7.02 -1.68 -9.12
N VAL A 297 -7.37 -0.65 -8.36
CA VAL A 297 -8.16 0.49 -8.81
C VAL A 297 -7.27 1.72 -8.83
N ASN A 298 -6.88 2.15 -10.03
CA ASN A 298 -5.99 3.28 -10.26
C ASN A 298 -6.74 4.52 -10.73
N ARG A 299 -6.61 5.60 -9.97
CA ARG A 299 -7.06 6.94 -10.33
C ARG A 299 -6.07 7.57 -11.31
N SER A 300 -6.55 8.17 -12.39
CA SER A 300 -5.71 9.03 -13.23
C SER A 300 -5.68 10.47 -12.71
N SER A 301 -4.67 11.23 -13.14
CA SER A 301 -4.54 12.67 -12.87
C SER A 301 -5.72 13.46 -13.45
N ARG A 302 -6.15 14.53 -12.77
CA ARG A 302 -7.18 15.51 -13.23
C ARG A 302 -6.77 16.34 -14.45
N THR A 303 -5.70 16.00 -15.16
CA THR A 303 -5.03 16.91 -16.11
C THR A 303 -5.85 17.31 -17.33
N LEU A 304 -7.09 16.82 -17.50
CA LEU A 304 -8.00 17.22 -18.59
C LEU A 304 -9.49 17.21 -18.18
N GLY A 305 -9.82 17.51 -16.92
CA GLY A 305 -11.22 17.64 -16.46
C GLY A 305 -12.06 16.35 -16.41
N LYS A 306 -11.52 15.20 -16.83
CA LYS A 306 -12.18 13.89 -16.76
C LYS A 306 -11.52 13.02 -15.70
N GLU A 307 -12.24 12.76 -14.61
CA GLU A 307 -11.82 11.75 -13.64
C GLU A 307 -11.98 10.37 -14.29
N ARG A 308 -10.88 9.62 -14.32
CA ARG A 308 -10.83 8.26 -14.85
C ARG A 308 -10.29 7.32 -13.78
N VAL A 309 -10.99 6.21 -13.62
CA VAL A 309 -10.65 5.12 -12.71
C VAL A 309 -10.37 3.89 -13.57
N THR A 310 -9.13 3.47 -13.62
CA THR A 310 -8.69 2.26 -14.32
C THR A 310 -8.75 1.08 -13.35
N VAL A 311 -9.32 -0.04 -13.80
CA VAL A 311 -9.41 -1.27 -13.02
C VAL A 311 -8.48 -2.30 -13.65
N LEU A 312 -7.67 -2.94 -12.80
CA LEU A 312 -6.70 -3.97 -13.16
C LEU A 312 -7.01 -5.23 -12.36
N ASP A 313 -6.66 -6.39 -12.92
CA ASP A 313 -6.66 -7.67 -12.20
C ASP A 313 -5.48 -7.76 -11.22
N ALA A 314 -5.39 -8.89 -10.51
CA ALA A 314 -4.30 -9.17 -9.58
C ALA A 314 -2.90 -9.20 -10.21
N GLY A 315 -2.80 -9.55 -11.50
CA GLY A 315 -1.57 -9.56 -12.29
C GLY A 315 -1.17 -8.18 -12.82
N GLY A 316 -2.05 -7.18 -12.68
CA GLY A 316 -1.83 -5.84 -13.22
C GLY A 316 -2.29 -5.68 -14.68
N ASN A 317 -3.01 -6.65 -15.23
CA ASN A 317 -3.62 -6.52 -16.55
C ASN A 317 -4.84 -5.60 -16.47
N ARG A 318 -5.00 -4.72 -17.45
CA ARG A 318 -6.14 -3.80 -17.49
C ARG A 318 -7.41 -4.58 -17.82
N LEU A 319 -8.42 -4.45 -16.96
CA LEU A 319 -9.76 -5.00 -17.20
C LEU A 319 -10.65 -3.95 -17.88
N GLY A 320 -10.49 -2.69 -17.49
CA GLY A 320 -11.24 -1.58 -18.10
C GLY A 320 -11.09 -0.26 -17.36
N GLU A 321 -12.00 0.65 -17.62
CA GLU A 321 -12.06 1.95 -16.96
C GLU A 321 -13.47 2.48 -16.75
N LEU A 322 -13.63 3.26 -15.69
CA LEU A 322 -14.79 4.12 -15.44
C LEU A 322 -14.37 5.57 -15.67
N SER A 323 -15.18 6.34 -16.40
CA SER A 323 -14.90 7.77 -16.62
C SER A 323 -16.16 8.62 -16.65
N GLY A 324 -16.12 9.81 -16.04
CA GLY A 324 -17.24 10.75 -15.95
C GLY A 324 -17.59 11.13 -14.51
N ARG A 325 -18.22 12.31 -14.30
CA ARG A 325 -18.58 12.85 -12.98
C ARG A 325 -20.09 12.75 -12.67
N GLY A 326 -20.93 12.66 -13.70
CA GLY A 326 -22.38 12.49 -13.60
C GLY A 326 -22.80 11.11 -14.09
N GLU A 327 -22.96 10.97 -15.40
CA GLU A 327 -23.06 9.65 -16.03
C GLU A 327 -21.64 9.12 -16.27
N MET A 328 -21.33 7.96 -15.69
CA MET A 328 -20.02 7.33 -15.88
C MET A 328 -20.10 6.34 -17.05
N SER A 329 -19.16 6.41 -17.98
CA SER A 329 -19.01 5.36 -19.00
C SER A 329 -18.11 4.25 -18.46
N LEU A 330 -18.53 3.00 -18.63
CA LEU A 330 -17.71 1.81 -18.37
C LEU A 330 -17.18 1.30 -19.71
N ARG A 331 -15.87 1.13 -19.79
CA ARG A 331 -15.18 0.67 -21.00
C ARG A 331 -14.27 -0.50 -20.69
N SER A 332 -14.16 -1.41 -21.63
CA SER A 332 -13.20 -2.51 -21.59
C SER A 332 -11.75 -1.99 -21.70
N ALA A 333 -10.79 -2.89 -21.49
CA ALA A 333 -9.37 -2.59 -21.68
C ALA A 333 -9.04 -2.03 -23.07
N GLY A 334 -9.71 -2.52 -24.12
CA GLY A 334 -9.58 -2.07 -25.51
C GLY A 334 -10.38 -0.80 -25.84
N GLY A 335 -11.11 -0.24 -24.88
CA GLY A 335 -11.89 1.00 -25.05
C GLY A 335 -13.31 0.82 -25.56
N ALA A 336 -13.72 -0.41 -25.87
CA ALA A 336 -15.10 -0.73 -26.26
C ALA A 336 -16.07 -0.42 -25.09
N PRO A 337 -17.24 0.19 -25.36
CA PRO A 337 -18.23 0.47 -24.33
C PRO A 337 -18.77 -0.84 -23.76
N LEU A 338 -18.82 -0.95 -22.44
CA LEU A 338 -19.43 -2.07 -21.72
C LEU A 338 -20.75 -1.67 -21.06
N GLY A 339 -20.93 -0.37 -20.79
CA GLY A 339 -22.14 0.13 -20.17
C GLY A 339 -22.03 1.58 -19.73
N THR A 340 -23.09 2.07 -19.10
CA THR A 340 -23.13 3.39 -18.47
C THR A 340 -23.67 3.30 -17.05
N VAL A 341 -23.21 4.20 -16.18
CA VAL A 341 -23.75 4.39 -14.83
C VAL A 341 -24.57 5.66 -14.84
N ARG A 342 -25.86 5.55 -14.52
CA ARG A 342 -26.77 6.69 -14.36
C ARG A 342 -27.19 6.83 -12.91
N ARG A 343 -27.38 8.06 -12.46
CA ARG A 343 -27.90 8.34 -11.13
C ARG A 343 -29.42 8.43 -11.20
N ASP A 344 -30.11 7.64 -10.40
CA ASP A 344 -31.56 7.58 -10.37
C ASP A 344 -32.02 7.46 -8.90
N GLY A 345 -32.92 8.30 -8.41
CA GLY A 345 -33.55 8.13 -7.09
C GLY A 345 -32.65 7.84 -5.86
N GLY A 346 -31.38 8.27 -5.85
CA GLY A 346 -30.43 7.96 -4.75
C GLY A 346 -29.65 6.64 -4.90
N ARG A 347 -29.87 5.92 -6.00
CA ARG A 347 -29.06 4.80 -6.49
C ARG A 347 -28.23 5.20 -7.71
N HIS A 348 -27.17 4.45 -7.98
CA HIS A 348 -26.46 4.46 -9.25
C HIS A 348 -26.81 3.17 -9.97
N VAL A 349 -27.49 3.27 -11.11
CA VAL A 349 -27.89 2.12 -11.93
C VAL A 349 -26.86 1.94 -13.01
N VAL A 350 -26.35 0.72 -13.16
CA VAL A 350 -25.42 0.32 -14.20
C VAL A 350 -26.21 -0.36 -15.31
N LEU A 351 -26.20 0.24 -16.49
CA LEU A 351 -26.83 -0.29 -17.70
C LEU A 351 -25.77 -0.92 -18.60
N ASP A 352 -26.06 -2.08 -19.17
CA ASP A 352 -25.25 -2.68 -20.22
C ASP A 352 -25.41 -1.93 -21.56
N THR A 353 -24.73 -2.39 -22.62
CA THR A 353 -24.85 -1.80 -23.96
C THR A 353 -26.22 -2.00 -24.61
N ALA A 354 -27.03 -2.96 -24.13
CA ALA A 354 -28.41 -3.18 -24.56
C ALA A 354 -29.41 -2.34 -23.75
N GLY A 355 -28.95 -1.53 -22.79
CA GLY A 355 -29.79 -0.71 -21.93
C GLY A 355 -30.46 -1.47 -20.78
N ARG A 356 -30.06 -2.72 -20.52
CA ARG A 356 -30.58 -3.53 -19.41
C ARG A 356 -29.81 -3.23 -18.14
N GLU A 357 -30.51 -3.24 -17.01
CA GLU A 357 -29.88 -3.08 -15.69
C GLU A 357 -29.00 -4.30 -15.37
N ALA A 358 -27.69 -4.08 -15.31
CA ALA A 358 -26.71 -5.12 -15.00
C ALA A 358 -26.28 -5.11 -13.52
N ALA A 359 -26.39 -3.95 -12.86
CA ALA A 359 -26.16 -3.81 -11.43
C ALA A 359 -26.75 -2.48 -10.90
N SER A 360 -26.96 -2.40 -9.59
CA SER A 360 -27.28 -1.15 -8.91
C SER A 360 -26.47 -0.94 -7.64
N LEU A 361 -26.10 0.31 -7.38
CA LEU A 361 -25.44 0.73 -6.15
C LEU A 361 -26.35 1.70 -5.39
N ARG A 362 -27.00 1.22 -4.34
CA ARG A 362 -27.82 2.05 -3.45
C ARG A 362 -26.95 2.72 -2.40
N THR A 363 -27.16 4.01 -2.18
CA THR A 363 -26.45 4.76 -1.14
C THR A 363 -27.44 5.26 -0.11
N LYS A 364 -27.34 4.77 1.14
CA LYS A 364 -28.33 5.09 2.20
C LYS A 364 -28.22 6.54 2.71
N SER A 365 -27.09 7.19 2.47
CA SER A 365 -26.82 8.58 2.86
C SER A 365 -25.85 9.23 1.88
N LYS A 366 -25.89 10.56 1.78
CA LYS A 366 -24.90 11.36 1.04
C LYS A 366 -23.56 11.45 1.79
N ALA A 367 -23.48 11.04 3.06
CA ALA A 367 -22.25 11.07 3.85
C ALA A 367 -21.15 10.14 3.28
N ASP A 368 -19.90 10.56 3.45
CA ASP A 368 -18.70 9.86 2.92
C ASP A 368 -18.49 8.47 3.53
N ASN A 369 -18.90 8.27 4.79
CA ASN A 369 -18.80 6.99 5.51
C ASN A 369 -20.08 6.13 5.39
N SER A 370 -20.95 6.41 4.43
CA SER A 370 -22.21 5.69 4.29
C SER A 370 -22.02 4.25 3.78
N ARG A 371 -22.81 3.35 4.34
CA ARG A 371 -22.97 1.98 3.81
C ARG A 371 -23.61 2.05 2.42
N MET A 372 -23.02 1.34 1.48
CA MET A 372 -23.49 1.20 0.12
C MET A 372 -23.87 -0.25 -0.14
N TRP A 373 -24.97 -0.46 -0.86
CA TRP A 373 -25.43 -1.80 -1.24
C TRP A 373 -25.26 -1.95 -2.74
N LEU A 374 -24.39 -2.87 -3.13
CA LEU A 374 -24.18 -3.22 -4.51
C LEU A 374 -24.97 -4.50 -4.81
N GLU A 375 -25.87 -4.45 -5.79
CA GLU A 375 -26.71 -5.56 -6.22
C GLU A 375 -26.41 -5.84 -7.69
N PHE A 376 -26.08 -7.07 -8.04
CA PHE A 376 -25.85 -7.52 -9.42
C PHE A 376 -27.14 -8.13 -9.97
N ALA A 377 -27.41 -7.88 -11.26
CA ALA A 377 -28.42 -8.65 -11.97
C ALA A 377 -27.89 -10.06 -12.25
N PRO A 378 -28.76 -11.09 -12.33
CA PRO A 378 -28.35 -12.47 -12.64
C PRO A 378 -27.54 -12.57 -13.94
N ASP A 379 -27.92 -11.78 -14.95
CA ASP A 379 -27.30 -11.76 -16.27
C ASP A 379 -26.21 -10.69 -16.42
N CYS A 380 -25.59 -10.25 -15.32
CA CYS A 380 -24.51 -9.25 -15.37
C CYS A 380 -23.35 -9.78 -16.22
N PRO A 381 -22.96 -9.09 -17.31
CA PRO A 381 -21.87 -9.54 -18.16
C PRO A 381 -20.55 -9.66 -17.37
N GLU A 382 -19.84 -10.78 -17.51
CA GLU A 382 -18.56 -11.02 -16.81
C GLU A 382 -17.55 -9.86 -16.94
N PRO A 383 -17.34 -9.24 -18.12
CA PRO A 383 -16.40 -8.12 -18.27
C PRO A 383 -16.80 -6.86 -17.47
N LEU A 384 -18.09 -6.71 -17.15
CA LEU A 384 -18.63 -5.56 -16.43
C LEU A 384 -18.46 -5.70 -14.92
N ARG A 385 -18.51 -6.94 -14.40
CA ARG A 385 -18.53 -7.24 -12.96
C ARG A 385 -17.33 -6.64 -12.19
N PRO A 386 -16.06 -6.75 -12.66
CA PRO A 386 -14.93 -6.11 -11.99
C PRO A 386 -15.02 -4.57 -11.93
N LEU A 387 -15.59 -3.94 -12.96
CA LEU A 387 -15.75 -2.49 -13.00
C LEU A 387 -16.84 -2.04 -12.02
N VAL A 388 -17.91 -2.81 -11.91
CA VAL A 388 -19.00 -2.58 -10.97
C VAL A 388 -18.53 -2.76 -9.52
N LEU A 389 -17.65 -3.72 -9.22
CA LEU A 389 -17.01 -3.86 -7.90
C LEU A 389 -16.13 -2.66 -7.52
N ALA A 390 -15.59 -1.94 -8.50
CA ALA A 390 -14.84 -0.70 -8.29
C ALA A 390 -15.74 0.56 -8.15
N LEU A 391 -17.04 0.46 -8.48
CA LEU A 391 -17.98 1.58 -8.44
C LEU A 391 -18.12 2.24 -7.05
N PRO A 392 -18.20 1.49 -5.92
CA PRO A 392 -18.24 2.09 -4.58
C PRO A 392 -17.05 3.02 -4.31
N ILE A 393 -15.86 2.64 -4.80
CA ILE A 393 -14.64 3.45 -4.69
C ILE A 393 -14.78 4.72 -5.54
N ALA A 394 -15.20 4.57 -6.81
CA ALA A 394 -15.38 5.70 -7.72
C ALA A 394 -16.41 6.72 -7.22
N VAL A 395 -17.56 6.26 -6.71
CA VAL A 395 -18.64 7.11 -6.19
C VAL A 395 -18.24 7.85 -4.91
N ARG A 396 -17.45 7.23 -4.03
CA ARG A 396 -16.92 7.96 -2.84
C ARG A 396 -15.95 9.06 -3.24
N LEU A 397 -15.11 8.78 -4.23
CA LEU A 397 -14.13 9.77 -4.70
C LEU A 397 -14.81 10.98 -5.35
N THR A 398 -15.92 10.80 -6.07
CA THR A 398 -16.65 11.92 -6.67
C THR A 398 -17.40 12.79 -5.66
N ARG A 399 -17.78 12.24 -4.49
CA ARG A 399 -18.44 13.01 -3.40
C ARG A 399 -17.49 13.93 -2.63
N GLN A 400 -16.20 13.59 -2.62
CA GLN A 400 -15.17 14.32 -1.89
C GLN A 400 -14.65 15.57 -2.64
N VAL A 401 -15.24 15.89 -3.80
CA VAL A 401 -14.84 16.99 -4.71
C VAL A 401 -16.05 17.85 -5.01
#